data_AF-A0A1G1XMF2-F1
#
_entry.id   AF-A0A1G1XMF2-F1
#
_cell.length_a   1.000
_cell.length_b   1.000
_cell.length_c   1.000
_cell.angle_alpha   90.00
_cell.angle_beta   90.00
_cell.angle_gamma   90.00
#
_symmetry.space_group_name_H-M   'P 1'
#
loop_
_entity.id
_entity.type
_entity.pdbx_description
1 polymer ?
#
loop_
_entity_poly.entity_id
_entity_poly.type
_entity_poly.pdbx_seq_one_letter_code
_entity_poly.pdbx_strand_id
1 'polypeptide(L)'
;MVFGLIDNGILAILAIFGGEVAGVIGAVIGGVVGNSITDGIAGIFEGYVAEKMRKKKVSDQRTMLGSAVGKMAGCLMGAGVVLIIANLLNF
;
A
#
# COMPACT_ATOMS: atom_id res chain seq x y z
N MET A 1 2.24 4.73 -16.53
CA MET A 1 3.68 4.98 -16.32
C MET A 1 3.94 5.93 -15.16
N VAL A 2 3.32 7.12 -15.10
CA VAL A 2 3.56 8.09 -14.00
C VAL A 2 3.24 7.53 -12.61
N PHE A 3 2.10 6.84 -12.44
CA PHE A 3 1.74 6.23 -11.14
C PHE A 3 2.79 5.22 -10.66
N GLY A 4 3.19 4.27 -11.51
CA GLY A 4 4.19 3.26 -11.15
C GLY A 4 5.59 3.83 -10.86
N LEU A 5 5.95 4.98 -11.44
CA LEU A 5 7.19 5.68 -11.12
C LEU A 5 7.13 6.30 -9.73
N ILE A 6 6.00 6.92 -9.37
CA ILE A 6 5.78 7.52 -8.06
C ILE A 6 5.68 6.43 -6.99
N ASP A 7 4.95 5.36 -7.29
CA ASP A 7 4.73 4.22 -6.41
C ASP A 7 6.05 3.53 -6.03
N ASN A 8 6.77 3.02 -7.02
CA ASN A 8 8.06 2.39 -6.80
C ASN A 8 9.13 3.38 -6.31
N GLY A 9 9.02 4.67 -6.66
CA GLY A 9 9.91 5.71 -6.17
C GLY A 9 9.77 5.93 -4.67
N ILE A 10 8.55 6.09 -4.17
CA ILE A 10 8.26 6.25 -2.73
C ILE A 10 8.65 4.98 -1.97
N LEU A 11 8.30 3.81 -2.51
CA LEU A 11 8.69 2.51 -1.95
C LEU A 11 10.21 2.39 -1.83
N ALA A 12 10.95 2.66 -2.91
CA ALA A 12 12.40 2.53 -2.92
C ALA A 12 13.07 3.50 -1.95
N ILE A 13 12.63 4.76 -1.89
CA ILE A 13 13.15 5.76 -0.95
C ILE A 13 12.96 5.28 0.49
N LEU A 14 11.75 4.85 0.86
CA LEU A 14 11.47 4.40 2.22
C LEU A 14 12.17 3.08 2.56
N ALA A 15 12.35 2.19 1.59
CA ALA A 15 13.15 0.98 1.78
C ALA A 15 14.64 1.29 2.00
N ILE A 16 15.21 2.27 1.28
CA ILE A 16 16.59 2.70 1.50
C ILE A 16 16.76 3.31 2.89
N PHE A 17 15.88 4.24 3.27
CA PHE A 17 15.91 4.85 4.61
C PHE A 17 15.72 3.82 5.72
N GLY A 18 14.76 2.91 5.57
CA GLY A 18 14.57 1.82 6.52
C GLY A 18 15.81 0.91 6.60
N GLY A 19 16.42 0.62 5.45
CA GLY A 19 17.66 -0.14 5.34
C GLY A 19 18.82 0.48 6.12
N GLU A 20 18.99 1.79 6.04
CA GLU A 20 20.01 2.52 6.79
C GLU A 20 19.76 2.49 8.31
N VAL A 21 18.50 2.49 8.74
CA VAL A 21 18.12 2.55 10.16
C VAL A 21 18.21 1.18 10.85
N ALA A 22 17.74 0.11 10.21
CA ALA A 22 17.59 -1.21 10.84
C ALA A 22 17.99 -2.39 9.92
N GLY A 23 18.83 -2.14 8.92
CA GLY A 23 19.31 -3.16 7.99
C GLY A 23 18.18 -3.80 7.19
N VAL A 24 18.28 -5.10 6.92
CA VAL A 24 17.30 -5.82 6.06
C VAL A 24 15.86 -5.69 6.59
N ILE A 25 15.66 -5.82 7.90
CA ILE A 25 14.33 -5.69 8.52
C ILE A 25 13.77 -4.28 8.30
N GLY A 26 14.60 -3.26 8.50
CA GLY A 26 14.20 -1.88 8.25
C GLY A 26 13.85 -1.62 6.78
N ALA A 27 14.60 -2.19 5.84
CA ALA A 27 14.31 -2.05 4.41
C ALA A 27 12.97 -2.68 4.03
N VAL A 28 12.64 -3.85 4.59
CA VAL A 28 11.35 -4.51 4.40
C VAL A 28 10.21 -3.66 4.98
N ILE A 29 10.34 -3.18 6.22
CA ILE A 29 9.33 -2.33 6.87
C ILE A 29 9.14 -1.03 6.07
N GLY A 30 10.22 -0.38 5.67
CA GLY A 30 10.19 0.85 4.89
C GLY A 30 9.50 0.66 3.53
N GLY A 31 9.83 -0.41 2.82
CA GLY A 31 9.18 -0.75 1.56
C GLY A 31 7.68 -1.02 1.71
N VAL A 32 7.29 -1.77 2.74
CA VAL A 32 5.88 -2.06 3.05
C VAL A 32 5.10 -0.78 3.36
N VAL A 33 5.67 0.11 4.19
CA VAL A 33 5.05 1.39 4.54
C VAL A 33 4.89 2.26 3.29
N GLY A 34 5.93 2.35 2.46
CA GLY A 34 5.88 3.11 1.22
C GLY A 34 4.81 2.61 0.26
N ASN A 35 4.77 1.29 0.04
CA ASN A 35 3.75 0.65 -0.78
C ASN A 35 2.33 0.89 -0.23
N SER A 36 2.16 0.85 1.09
CA SER A 36 0.85 1.05 1.72
C SER A 36 0.34 2.49 1.55
N ILE A 37 1.24 3.48 1.61
CA ILE A 37 0.91 4.90 1.37
C ILE A 37 0.44 5.10 -0.08
N THR A 38 1.20 4.58 -1.04
CA THR A 38 0.91 4.74 -2.47
C THR A 38 -0.34 3.99 -2.88
N ASP A 39 -0.60 2.81 -2.30
CA ASP A 39 -1.83 2.04 -2.46
C ASP A 39 -3.06 2.76 -1.88
N GLY A 40 -2.90 3.45 -0.75
CA GLY A 40 -3.94 4.30 -0.18
C GLY A 40 -4.32 5.42 -1.14
N ILE A 41 -3.34 6.12 -1.71
CA ILE A 41 -3.56 7.16 -2.73
C ILE A 41 -4.22 6.55 -3.98
N ALA A 42 -3.76 5.40 -4.45
CA ALA A 42 -4.34 4.69 -5.60
C ALA A 42 -5.81 4.35 -5.36
N GLY A 43 -6.15 3.85 -4.17
CA GLY A 43 -7.52 3.51 -3.82
C GLY A 43 -8.46 4.72 -3.77
N ILE A 44 -7.96 5.92 -3.42
CA ILE A 44 -8.73 7.17 -3.53
C ILE A 44 -9.07 7.43 -5.00
N PHE A 45 -8.09 7.37 -5.90
CA PHE A 45 -8.34 7.59 -7.34
C PHE A 45 -9.29 6.56 -7.93
N GLU A 46 -9.07 5.27 -7.64
CA GLU A 46 -9.92 4.19 -8.15
C GLU A 46 -11.35 4.27 -7.61
N GLY A 47 -11.52 4.52 -6.31
CA GLY A 47 -12.85 4.63 -5.73
C GLY A 47 -13.57 5.92 -6.11
N TYR A 48 -12.86 7.02 -6.39
CA TYR A 48 -13.45 8.21 -7.00
C TYR A 48 -13.99 7.92 -8.41
N VAL A 49 -13.25 7.15 -9.22
CA VAL A 49 -13.71 6.73 -10.55
C VAL A 49 -14.93 5.80 -10.42
N ALA A 50 -14.92 4.86 -9.48
CA ALA A 50 -16.05 3.97 -9.21
C ALA A 50 -17.32 4.75 -8.79
N GLU A 51 -17.20 5.72 -7.89
CA GLU A 51 -18.32 6.56 -7.47
C GLU A 51 -18.85 7.45 -8.60
N LYS A 52 -17.96 7.97 -9.47
CA LYS A 52 -18.34 8.74 -10.66
C LYS A 52 -19.09 7.89 -11.68
N MET A 53 -18.76 6.60 -11.79
CA MET A 53 -19.49 5.63 -12.62
C MET A 53 -20.80 5.18 -11.97
N ARG A 54 -20.89 5.18 -10.63
CA ARG A 54 -22.15 4.93 -9.89
C ARG A 54 -23.20 6.00 -10.15
N LYS A 55 -22.78 7.27 -10.27
CA LYS A 55 -23.67 8.37 -10.72
C LYS A 55 -24.23 8.15 -12.13
N LYS A 56 -23.59 7.29 -12.94
CA LYS A 56 -24.05 6.87 -14.27
C LYS A 56 -24.85 5.54 -14.27
N LYS A 57 -25.39 5.11 -13.12
CA LYS A 57 -26.22 3.90 -12.91
C LYS A 57 -25.52 2.54 -13.07
N VAL A 58 -24.18 2.48 -13.04
CA VAL A 58 -23.45 1.22 -12.89
C VAL A 58 -23.36 0.90 -11.40
N SER A 59 -23.93 -0.22 -10.94
CA SER A 59 -23.99 -0.57 -9.53
C SER A 59 -22.62 -1.00 -8.99
N ASP A 60 -21.80 -0.05 -8.58
CA ASP A 60 -20.55 -0.32 -7.87
C ASP A 60 -20.72 -0.03 -6.37
N GLN A 61 -20.40 -1.01 -5.53
CA GLN A 61 -20.48 -0.90 -4.07
C GLN A 61 -19.21 -0.32 -3.44
N ARG A 62 -18.14 -0.15 -4.22
CA ARG A 62 -16.86 0.38 -3.74
C ARG A 62 -16.93 1.89 -3.56
N THR A 63 -16.73 2.35 -2.32
CA THR A 63 -16.56 3.78 -2.01
C THR A 63 -15.10 4.19 -2.12
N MET A 64 -14.85 5.48 -2.35
CA MET A 64 -13.50 6.06 -2.37
C MET A 64 -12.73 5.73 -1.10
N LEU A 65 -13.37 5.91 0.06
CA LEU A 65 -12.78 5.61 1.36
C LEU A 65 -12.53 4.10 1.52
N GLY A 66 -13.48 3.26 1.11
CA GLY A 66 -13.37 1.80 1.24
C GLY A 66 -12.26 1.20 0.37
N SER A 67 -12.08 1.71 -0.84
CA SER A 67 -11.01 1.27 -1.74
C SER A 67 -9.62 1.70 -1.22
N ALA A 68 -9.47 2.95 -0.80
CA ALA A 68 -8.24 3.49 -0.22
C ALA A 68 -7.82 2.76 1.07
N VAL A 69 -8.74 2.69 2.04
CA VAL A 69 -8.47 2.04 3.33
C VAL A 69 -8.29 0.54 3.16
N GLY A 70 -9.05 -0.10 2.27
CA GLY A 70 -8.95 -1.53 2.01
C GLY A 70 -7.58 -1.94 1.46
N LYS A 71 -7.06 -1.22 0.46
CA LYS A 71 -5.73 -1.51 -0.11
C LYS A 71 -4.60 -1.21 0.87
N MET A 72 -4.64 -0.04 1.51
CA MET A 72 -3.64 0.34 2.51
C MET A 72 -3.61 -0.64 3.70
N ALA A 73 -4.77 -0.96 4.27
CA ALA A 73 -4.86 -1.88 5.39
C ALA A 73 -4.49 -3.32 5.00
N GLY A 74 -4.85 -3.74 3.77
CA GLY A 74 -4.47 -5.04 3.23
C GLY A 74 -2.96 -5.20 3.12
N CYS A 75 -2.25 -4.19 2.59
CA CYS A 75 -0.79 -4.22 2.49
C CYS A 75 -0.11 -4.21 3.87
N LEU A 76 -0.57 -3.37 4.80
CA LEU A 76 -0.04 -3.34 6.17
C LEU A 76 -0.30 -4.65 6.93
N MET A 77 -1.52 -5.19 6.86
CA MET A 77 -1.90 -6.40 7.58
C MET A 77 -1.19 -7.63 6.99
N GLY A 78 -1.15 -7.76 5.66
CA GLY A 78 -0.45 -8.85 4.99
C GLY A 78 1.05 -8.86 5.32
N ALA A 79 1.69 -7.70 5.23
CA ALA A 79 3.09 -7.57 5.62
C ALA A 79 3.33 -7.81 7.11
N GLY A 80 2.45 -7.32 7.98
CA GLY A 80 2.52 -7.56 9.42
C GLY A 80 2.46 -9.06 9.76
N VAL A 81 1.57 -9.82 9.12
CA VAL A 81 1.49 -11.27 9.29
C VAL A 81 2.78 -11.95 8.83
N VAL A 82 3.31 -11.57 7.67
CA VAL A 82 4.58 -12.14 7.15
C VAL A 82 5.74 -11.83 8.09
N LEU A 83 5.84 -10.61 8.62
CA LEU A 83 6.89 -10.23 9.57
C LEU A 83 6.79 -11.00 10.89
N ILE A 84 5.58 -11.22 11.41
CA ILE A 84 5.38 -12.04 12.62
C ILE A 84 5.82 -13.49 12.37
N ILE A 85 5.44 -14.06 11.23
CA ILE A 85 5.84 -15.43 10.85
C ILE A 85 7.35 -15.51 10.66
N ALA A 86 7.96 -14.54 9.97
CA ALA A 86 9.41 -14.49 9.77
C ALA A 86 10.15 -14.45 11.11
N ASN A 87 9.69 -13.63 12.06
CA ASN A 87 10.25 -13.55 13.39
C ASN A 87 10.09 -14.88 14.17
N LEU A 88 8.94 -15.54 14.07
CA LEU A 88 8.69 -16.83 14.71
C LEU A 88 9.59 -17.95 14.15
N LEU A 89 9.92 -17.90 12.86
CA LEU A 89 10.80 -18.85 12.19
C LEU A 89 12.29 -18.53 12.34
N ASN A 90 12.65 -17.48 13.09
CA ASN A 90 14.03 -16.96 13.23
C ASN A 90 14.71 -16.69 11.88
N PHE A 91 13.94 -16.19 10.92
CA PHE A 91 14.46 -15.65 9.66
C PHE A 91 14.90 -14.19 9.79
#